data_AF-A0A952D7D0-F1
#
_entry.id   AF-A0A952D7D0-F1
#
_cell.length_a   1.000
_cell.length_b   1.000
_cell.length_c   1.000
_cell.angle_alpha   90.00
_cell.angle_beta   90.00
_cell.angle_gamma   90.00
#
_symmetry.space_group_name_H-M   'P 1'
#
loop_
_entity.id
_entity.type
_entity.pdbx_description
1 polymer ?
#
loop_
_entity_poly.entity_id
_entity_poly.type
_entity_poly.pdbx_seq_one_letter_code
_entity_poly.pdbx_strand_id
1 'polypeptide(L)'
;MNPHTLSRRAVLRGLGTMVALPALDAFAPASALAQGKPAHPIRAAFLFVPNGINMDHWRPTGEGSEFDLKSILEPLADLRGEFSVLTGLTQRNAFALGDGPGDHARSSAAWLTGVHPKKTDGSDIRCGISVDQLAGMHLGKHTRFGTLEIGCERGALAGNCDSGYSCAYSSAISWRTETTPLPKEVNPRLVFERFFGGGDTAEAAGA
;
A
#
# COMPACT_ATOMS: atom_id res chain seq x y z
N MET A 1 -11.71 -56.92 -9.52
CA MET A 1 -10.64 -56.01 -9.97
C MET A 1 -9.50 -56.13 -8.96
N ASN A 2 -8.34 -56.64 -9.37
CA ASN A 2 -7.19 -56.82 -8.47
C ASN A 2 -6.51 -55.46 -8.21
N PRO A 3 -6.19 -55.10 -6.96
CA PRO A 3 -5.41 -53.90 -6.68
C PRO A 3 -3.97 -54.12 -7.17
N HIS A 4 -3.51 -53.25 -8.07
CA HIS A 4 -2.11 -53.22 -8.48
C HIS A 4 -1.24 -52.85 -7.28
N THR A 5 -0.50 -53.81 -6.74
CA THR A 5 0.47 -53.58 -5.67
C THR A 5 1.77 -53.02 -6.24
N LEU A 6 2.07 -51.77 -5.90
CA LEU A 6 3.34 -51.15 -6.26
C LEU A 6 4.49 -51.89 -5.57
N SER A 7 5.45 -52.40 -6.34
CA SER A 7 6.58 -53.14 -5.77
C SER A 7 7.49 -52.20 -4.96
N ARG A 8 8.02 -52.71 -3.85
CA ARG A 8 9.00 -52.00 -3.00
C ARG A 8 10.21 -51.47 -3.80
N ARG A 9 10.57 -52.15 -4.90
CA ARG A 9 11.61 -51.73 -5.84
C ARG A 9 11.22 -50.51 -6.67
N ALA A 10 9.95 -50.41 -7.09
CA ALA A 10 9.44 -49.24 -7.79
C ALA A 10 9.43 -48.00 -6.88
N VAL A 11 9.02 -48.18 -5.62
CA VAL A 11 9.05 -47.10 -4.60
C VAL A 11 10.47 -46.62 -4.33
N LEU A 12 11.43 -47.53 -4.15
CA LEU A 12 12.83 -47.16 -3.89
C LEU A 12 13.55 -46.53 -5.09
N ARG A 13 13.18 -46.90 -6.33
CA ARG A 13 13.71 -46.22 -7.53
C ARG A 13 13.13 -44.81 -7.72
N GLY A 14 11.89 -44.56 -7.30
CA GLY A 14 11.27 -43.24 -7.35
C GLY A 14 11.79 -42.25 -6.30
N LEU A 15 12.26 -42.76 -5.15
CA LEU A 15 12.87 -41.95 -4.08
C LEU A 15 14.19 -41.28 -4.51
N GLY A 16 14.97 -41.90 -5.40
CA GLY A 16 16.23 -41.32 -5.90
C GLY A 16 16.04 -40.09 -6.79
N THR A 17 14.92 -39.99 -7.49
CA THR A 17 14.58 -38.84 -8.35
C THR A 17 14.05 -37.64 -7.56
N MET A 18 13.57 -37.84 -6.32
CA MET A 18 13.03 -36.78 -5.46
C MET A 18 14.10 -35.90 -4.79
N VAL A 19 15.37 -36.35 -4.75
CA VAL A 19 16.47 -35.56 -4.17
C VAL A 19 16.96 -34.47 -5.15
N ALA A 20 16.67 -34.62 -6.44
CA ALA A 20 17.13 -33.71 -7.50
C ALA A 20 16.10 -32.65 -7.92
N LEU A 21 14.87 -32.71 -7.39
CA LEU A 21 13.77 -31.83 -7.77
C LEU A 21 13.23 -31.12 -6.52
N PRO A 22 13.12 -29.78 -6.52
CA PRO A 22 12.28 -29.08 -5.55
C PRO A 22 10.90 -29.72 -5.57
N ALA A 23 10.34 -30.01 -4.40
CA ALA A 23 8.98 -30.53 -4.32
C ALA A 23 8.03 -29.56 -5.03
N LEU A 24 7.48 -29.96 -6.17
CA LEU A 24 6.43 -29.22 -6.84
C LEU A 24 5.16 -29.37 -5.99
N ASP A 25 4.60 -28.26 -5.51
CA ASP A 25 3.32 -28.22 -4.78
C ASP A 25 2.18 -28.93 -5.54
N ALA A 26 2.31 -29.11 -6.86
CA ALA A 26 1.39 -29.87 -7.70
C ALA A 26 1.24 -31.35 -7.31
N PHE A 27 2.18 -31.92 -6.55
CA PHE A 27 2.14 -33.32 -6.09
C PHE A 27 1.82 -33.46 -4.59
N ALA A 28 1.55 -32.36 -3.89
CA ALA A 28 1.16 -32.43 -2.50
C ALA A 28 -0.20 -33.14 -2.37
N PRO A 29 -0.34 -34.18 -1.51
CA PRO A 29 -1.63 -34.82 -1.28
C PRO A 29 -2.63 -33.77 -0.77
N ALA A 30 -3.91 -33.88 -1.12
CA ALA A 30 -4.94 -32.92 -0.73
C ALA A 30 -5.02 -32.71 0.80
N SER A 31 -4.54 -33.67 1.60
CA SER A 31 -4.39 -33.55 3.06
C SER A 31 -3.22 -32.65 3.52
N ALA A 32 -2.18 -32.48 2.70
CA ALA A 32 -1.12 -31.50 2.94
C ALA A 32 -1.58 -30.07 2.62
N LEU A 33 -2.52 -29.87 1.69
CA LEU A 33 -3.21 -28.59 1.48
C LEU A 33 -4.15 -28.20 2.64
N ALA A 34 -4.45 -29.15 3.53
CA ALA A 34 -5.22 -28.93 4.76
C ALA A 34 -4.34 -28.60 5.97
N GLN A 35 -3.00 -28.68 5.86
CA GLN A 35 -2.13 -27.98 6.80
C GLN A 35 -2.33 -26.50 6.55
N GLY A 36 -3.04 -25.86 7.49
CA GLY A 36 -3.63 -24.52 7.42
C GLY A 36 -3.05 -23.64 6.32
N LYS A 37 -3.89 -23.27 5.34
CA LYS A 37 -3.57 -22.29 4.30
C LYS A 37 -2.64 -21.23 4.90
N PRO A 38 -1.43 -21.02 4.37
CA PRO A 38 -0.57 -19.97 4.88
C PRO A 38 -1.40 -18.69 4.89
N ALA A 39 -1.53 -18.07 6.06
CA ALA A 39 -2.36 -16.88 6.21
C ALA A 39 -1.89 -15.88 5.15
N HIS A 40 -2.77 -15.54 4.21
CA HIS A 40 -2.44 -14.54 3.20
C HIS A 40 -2.03 -13.26 3.95
N PRO A 41 -0.91 -12.62 3.57
CA PRO A 41 -0.47 -11.43 4.27
C PRO A 41 -1.57 -10.36 4.20
N ILE A 42 -1.92 -9.80 5.35
CA ILE A 42 -2.84 -8.67 5.44
C ILE A 42 -2.18 -7.47 4.75
N ARG A 43 -2.92 -6.81 3.86
CA ARG A 43 -2.45 -5.63 3.12
C ARG A 43 -3.35 -4.45 3.41
N ALA A 44 -2.76 -3.27 3.48
CA ALA A 44 -3.47 -2.00 3.56
C ALA A 44 -3.17 -1.18 2.31
N ALA A 45 -4.16 -0.42 1.84
CA ALA A 45 -4.02 0.51 0.75
C ALA A 45 -4.54 1.88 1.20
N PHE A 46 -3.76 2.92 0.91
CA PHE A 46 -4.12 4.31 1.16
C PHE A 46 -4.20 5.01 -0.19
N LEU A 47 -5.41 5.43 -0.58
CA LEU A 47 -5.65 6.13 -1.84
C LEU A 47 -5.91 7.62 -1.60
N PHE A 48 -5.08 8.48 -2.18
CA PHE A 48 -5.19 9.93 -2.06
C PHE A 48 -5.79 10.55 -3.32
N VAL A 49 -6.75 11.46 -3.14
CA VAL A 49 -7.39 12.20 -4.23
C VAL A 49 -7.07 13.70 -4.05
N PRO A 50 -5.97 14.21 -4.61
CA PRO A 50 -5.40 15.51 -4.25
C PRO A 50 -6.29 16.71 -4.64
N ASN A 51 -7.07 16.57 -5.70
CA ASN A 51 -7.97 17.62 -6.19
C ASN A 51 -9.36 17.59 -5.52
N GLY A 52 -9.54 16.73 -4.51
CA GLY A 52 -10.82 16.51 -3.87
C GLY A 52 -11.80 15.71 -4.73
N ILE A 53 -13.03 15.64 -4.24
CA ILE A 53 -14.13 14.89 -4.84
C ILE A 53 -15.36 15.80 -4.88
N ASN A 54 -16.22 15.67 -5.89
CA ASN A 54 -17.51 16.34 -5.88
C ASN A 54 -18.38 15.72 -4.77
N MET A 55 -18.48 16.44 -3.64
CA MET A 55 -19.11 15.93 -2.42
C MET A 55 -20.62 15.73 -2.55
N ASP A 56 -21.31 16.43 -3.45
CA ASP A 56 -22.75 16.23 -3.69
C ASP A 56 -23.05 14.85 -4.28
N HIS A 57 -22.07 14.29 -5.02
CA HIS A 57 -22.15 12.97 -5.65
C HIS A 57 -21.30 11.90 -4.95
N TRP A 58 -20.64 12.23 -3.83
CA TRP A 58 -19.83 11.31 -3.03
C TRP A 58 -20.38 11.11 -1.62
N ARG A 59 -20.76 12.20 -0.94
CA ARG A 59 -21.15 12.17 0.46
C ARG A 59 -22.53 11.51 0.58
N PRO A 60 -22.63 10.38 1.29
CA PRO A 60 -23.92 9.79 1.53
C PRO A 60 -24.71 10.59 2.58
N THR A 61 -26.00 10.37 2.56
CA THR A 61 -27.02 10.80 3.51
C THR A 61 -27.54 9.56 4.24
N GLY A 62 -27.99 9.73 5.49
CA GLY A 62 -28.28 8.61 6.38
C GLY A 62 -27.06 8.14 7.16
N GLU A 63 -27.29 7.25 8.13
CA GLU A 63 -26.28 6.75 9.07
C GLU A 63 -26.40 5.22 9.23
N GLY A 64 -25.37 4.59 9.80
CA GLY A 64 -25.36 3.14 10.01
C GLY A 64 -25.31 2.35 8.70
N SER A 65 -26.11 1.28 8.59
CA SER A 65 -26.22 0.47 7.37
C SER A 65 -27.11 1.09 6.28
N GLU A 66 -27.91 2.09 6.65
CA GLU A 66 -28.99 2.65 5.84
C GLU A 66 -28.61 3.94 5.10
N PHE A 67 -27.32 4.14 4.81
CA PHE A 67 -26.85 5.31 4.05
C PHE A 67 -27.17 5.16 2.55
N ASP A 68 -27.36 6.23 1.80
CA ASP A 68 -27.56 6.12 0.34
C ASP A 68 -26.23 6.04 -0.42
N LEU A 69 -26.20 5.32 -1.56
CA LEU A 69 -25.03 5.32 -2.45
C LEU A 69 -25.25 6.38 -3.53
N LYS A 70 -24.42 7.42 -3.50
CA LYS A 70 -24.39 8.44 -4.55
C LYS A 70 -23.68 7.89 -5.80
N SER A 71 -23.86 8.55 -6.94
CA SER A 71 -23.38 8.09 -8.25
C SER A 71 -21.88 7.77 -8.32
N ILE A 72 -21.02 8.47 -7.56
CA ILE A 72 -19.58 8.15 -7.55
C ILE A 72 -19.30 6.82 -6.82
N LEU A 73 -20.14 6.42 -5.87
CA LEU A 73 -20.02 5.18 -5.09
C LEU A 73 -20.91 4.05 -5.62
N GLU A 74 -21.77 4.31 -6.61
CA GLU A 74 -22.65 3.32 -7.24
C GLU A 74 -21.90 2.06 -7.74
N PRO A 75 -20.70 2.15 -8.33
CA PRO A 75 -19.94 0.97 -8.75
C PRO A 75 -19.54 0.03 -7.59
N LEU A 76 -19.63 0.49 -6.34
CA LEU A 76 -19.33 -0.30 -5.14
C LEU A 76 -20.58 -0.90 -4.50
N ALA A 77 -21.76 -0.84 -5.14
CA ALA A 77 -23.02 -1.28 -4.54
C ALA A 77 -23.01 -2.72 -4.02
N ASP A 78 -22.40 -3.64 -4.77
CA ASP A 78 -22.26 -5.05 -4.39
C ASP A 78 -21.35 -5.27 -3.18
N LEU A 79 -20.56 -4.26 -2.79
CA LEU A 79 -19.64 -4.27 -1.65
C LEU A 79 -20.15 -3.45 -0.46
N ARG A 80 -21.42 -3.01 -0.45
CA ARG A 80 -21.98 -2.14 0.62
C ARG A 80 -21.70 -2.64 2.04
N GLY A 81 -21.71 -3.96 2.26
CA GLY A 81 -21.44 -4.57 3.57
C GLY A 81 -19.96 -4.62 3.97
N GLU A 82 -19.04 -4.24 3.07
CA GLU A 82 -17.60 -4.36 3.23
C GLU A 82 -16.87 -3.02 3.38
N PHE A 83 -17.58 -1.89 3.26
CA PHE A 83 -16.99 -0.57 3.47
C PHE A 83 -17.89 0.36 4.27
N SER A 84 -17.30 1.44 4.77
CA SER A 84 -18.01 2.53 5.41
C SER A 84 -17.52 3.86 4.85
N VAL A 85 -18.43 4.83 4.74
CA VAL A 85 -18.08 6.20 4.36
C VAL A 85 -18.16 7.06 5.61
N LEU A 86 -17.00 7.46 6.12
CA LEU A 86 -16.92 8.32 7.29
C LEU A 86 -17.07 9.78 6.86
N THR A 87 -18.01 10.50 7.46
CA THR A 87 -18.24 11.92 7.17
C THR A 87 -17.95 12.78 8.41
N GLY A 88 -17.78 14.09 8.21
CA GLY A 88 -17.52 15.02 9.31
C GLY A 88 -16.09 14.95 9.89
N LEU A 89 -15.20 14.19 9.24
CA LEU A 89 -13.79 14.14 9.63
C LEU A 89 -13.05 15.39 9.13
N THR A 90 -12.13 15.89 9.95
CA THR A 90 -11.25 17.00 9.59
C THR A 90 -9.84 16.76 10.14
N GLN A 91 -8.83 17.07 9.33
CA GLN A 91 -7.43 17.02 9.76
C GLN A 91 -7.01 18.44 10.18
N ARG A 92 -7.13 18.76 11.48
CA ARG A 92 -6.82 20.09 12.00
C ARG A 92 -5.39 20.54 11.69
N ASN A 93 -4.46 19.59 11.61
CA ASN A 93 -3.06 19.87 11.29
C ASN A 93 -2.83 20.25 9.81
N ALA A 94 -3.82 20.10 8.94
CA ALA A 94 -3.77 20.62 7.57
C ALA A 94 -4.21 22.08 7.45
N PHE A 95 -4.78 22.68 8.50
CA PHE A 95 -5.17 24.09 8.50
C PHE A 95 -3.95 25.01 8.46
N ALA A 96 -4.16 26.28 8.12
CA ALA A 96 -3.10 27.27 8.04
C ALA A 96 -2.33 27.43 9.36
N LEU A 97 -3.01 27.41 10.52
CA LEU A 97 -2.37 27.55 11.84
C LEU A 97 -1.38 28.73 11.98
N GLY A 98 -1.58 29.80 11.19
CA GLY A 98 -0.70 30.98 11.15
C GLY A 98 0.21 31.06 9.92
N ASP A 99 0.34 29.98 9.15
CA ASP A 99 1.22 29.89 7.98
C ASP A 99 0.66 30.59 6.74
N GLY A 100 -0.63 30.96 6.72
CA GLY A 100 -1.29 31.51 5.54
C GLY A 100 -1.50 30.47 4.43
N PRO A 101 -1.42 30.85 3.14
CA PRO A 101 -1.62 29.92 2.03
C PRO A 101 -0.59 28.79 2.04
N GLY A 102 -0.97 27.64 1.46
CA GLY A 102 -0.17 26.40 1.53
C GLY A 102 -1.00 25.13 1.63
N ASP A 103 -2.28 25.17 1.21
CA ASP A 103 -3.26 24.15 1.52
C ASP A 103 -2.98 22.82 0.80
N HIS A 104 -2.37 22.84 -0.38
CA HIS A 104 -2.02 21.61 -1.11
C HIS A 104 -0.85 20.89 -0.43
N ALA A 105 0.19 21.64 -0.02
CA ALA A 105 1.31 21.10 0.72
C ALA A 105 0.86 20.54 2.08
N ARG A 106 0.06 21.30 2.83
CA ARG A 106 -0.44 20.86 4.15
C ARG A 106 -1.38 19.67 4.06
N SER A 107 -2.34 19.69 3.13
CA SER A 107 -3.29 18.57 2.98
C SER A 107 -2.57 17.27 2.63
N SER A 108 -1.63 17.31 1.69
CA SER A 108 -0.86 16.14 1.27
C SER A 108 0.05 15.62 2.39
N ALA A 109 0.84 16.50 3.00
CA ALA A 109 1.78 16.10 4.05
C ALA A 109 1.09 15.60 5.32
N ALA A 110 0.00 16.24 5.75
CA ALA A 110 -0.69 15.90 6.98
C ALA A 110 -1.61 14.66 6.85
N TRP A 111 -1.92 14.20 5.63
CA TRP A 111 -2.94 13.17 5.43
C TRP A 111 -2.60 11.84 6.12
N LEU A 112 -1.42 11.28 5.88
CA LEU A 112 -0.97 10.02 6.51
C LEU A 112 -0.08 10.22 7.73
N THR A 113 0.49 11.41 7.93
CA THR A 113 1.34 11.70 9.10
C THR A 113 0.55 12.20 10.29
N GLY A 114 -0.58 12.87 10.04
CA GLY A 114 -1.31 13.59 11.07
C GLY A 114 -0.53 14.76 11.69
N VAL A 115 0.55 15.24 11.07
CA VAL A 115 1.39 16.33 11.60
C VAL A 115 1.27 17.57 10.72
N HIS A 116 1.30 18.75 11.35
CA HIS A 116 1.38 20.02 10.62
C HIS A 116 2.80 20.18 10.07
N PRO A 117 3.02 20.19 8.75
CA PRO A 117 4.36 20.26 8.20
C PRO A 117 5.01 21.60 8.55
N LYS A 118 6.31 21.58 8.83
CA LYS A 118 7.08 22.80 9.03
C LYS A 118 7.07 23.62 7.73
N LYS A 119 6.60 24.87 7.79
CA LYS A 119 6.71 25.80 6.67
C LYS A 119 8.18 26.13 6.38
N THR A 120 8.68 25.57 5.29
CA THR A 120 10.01 25.80 4.73
C THR A 120 10.04 25.27 3.30
N ASP A 121 10.79 25.94 2.43
CA ASP A 121 11.18 25.48 1.10
C ASP A 121 12.67 25.07 1.03
N GLY A 122 13.36 25.11 2.18
CA GLY A 122 14.76 24.74 2.36
C GLY A 122 14.99 23.26 2.67
N SER A 123 16.20 22.93 3.13
CA SER A 123 16.64 21.56 3.42
C SER A 123 16.14 21.02 4.77
N ASP A 124 15.50 21.84 5.58
CA ASP A 124 15.08 21.55 6.95
C ASP A 124 13.61 21.12 7.05
N ILE A 125 13.12 20.43 6.00
CA ILE A 125 11.77 19.87 5.95
C ILE A 125 11.52 18.95 7.15
N ARG A 126 10.32 19.05 7.72
CA ARG A 126 9.87 18.20 8.83
C ARG A 126 8.36 18.04 8.78
N CYS A 127 7.89 16.80 8.81
CA CYS A 127 6.48 16.46 8.94
C CYS A 127 6.31 15.41 10.04
N GLY A 128 6.44 14.12 9.72
CA GLY A 128 6.30 13.03 10.67
C GLY A 128 6.44 11.68 9.97
N ILE A 129 6.48 10.58 10.72
CA ILE A 129 6.39 9.24 10.12
C ILE A 129 4.94 9.00 9.73
N SER A 130 4.70 8.54 8.50
CA SER A 130 3.34 8.30 8.02
C SER A 130 2.82 6.91 8.43
N VAL A 131 1.51 6.77 8.56
CA VAL A 131 0.84 5.55 9.06
C VAL A 131 1.07 4.33 8.15
N ASP A 132 1.21 4.53 6.84
CA ASP A 132 1.57 3.47 5.89
C ASP A 132 2.97 2.91 6.17
N GLN A 133 3.92 3.75 6.58
CA GLN A 133 5.26 3.32 6.96
C GLN A 133 5.26 2.61 8.32
N LEU A 134 4.47 3.10 9.28
CA LEU A 134 4.23 2.40 10.55
C LEU A 134 3.63 1.01 10.32
N ALA A 135 2.63 0.91 9.44
CA ALA A 135 2.03 -0.37 9.05
C ALA A 135 3.03 -1.28 8.36
N GLY A 136 3.83 -0.76 7.42
CA GLY A 136 4.86 -1.50 6.71
C GLY A 136 5.94 -2.08 7.63
N MET A 137 6.35 -1.34 8.67
CA MET A 137 7.30 -1.84 9.67
C MET A 137 6.77 -3.04 10.47
N HIS A 138 5.45 -3.14 10.67
CA HIS A 138 4.85 -4.23 11.43
C HIS A 138 4.40 -5.42 10.56
N LEU A 139 3.76 -5.13 9.42
CA LEU A 139 3.12 -6.10 8.54
C LEU A 139 4.02 -6.56 7.39
N GLY A 140 4.99 -5.73 6.99
CA GLY A 140 5.81 -5.93 5.80
C GLY A 140 6.76 -7.13 5.85
N LYS A 141 6.98 -7.73 7.03
CA LYS A 141 7.81 -8.93 7.22
C LYS A 141 7.28 -10.18 6.49
N HIS A 142 6.02 -10.15 6.03
CA HIS A 142 5.37 -11.25 5.32
C HIS A 142 5.23 -11.01 3.82
N THR A 143 5.75 -9.90 3.31
CA THR A 143 5.67 -9.52 1.89
C THR A 143 7.06 -9.18 1.34
N ARG A 144 7.27 -9.36 0.03
CA ARG A 144 8.54 -9.01 -0.64
C ARG A 144 8.93 -7.55 -0.43
N PHE A 145 7.93 -6.66 -0.40
CA PHE A 145 8.08 -5.24 -0.12
C PHE A 145 7.24 -4.88 1.10
N GLY A 146 7.83 -4.15 2.06
CA GLY A 146 7.11 -3.72 3.25
C GLY A 146 6.11 -2.60 2.97
N THR A 147 6.43 -1.72 2.03
CA THR A 147 5.55 -0.67 1.50
C THR A 147 5.77 -0.51 0.00
N LEU A 148 4.81 0.13 -0.67
CA LEU A 148 4.91 0.46 -2.07
C LEU A 148 4.18 1.78 -2.36
N GLU A 149 4.96 2.80 -2.71
CA GLU A 149 4.48 4.13 -3.01
C GLU A 149 4.28 4.28 -4.52
N ILE A 150 3.03 4.46 -4.96
CA ILE A 150 2.64 4.59 -6.37
C ILE A 150 1.84 5.88 -6.55
N GLY A 151 1.97 6.53 -7.71
CA GLY A 151 1.10 7.63 -8.09
C GLY A 151 0.95 7.80 -9.59
N CYS A 152 0.11 8.77 -9.97
CA CYS A 152 -0.17 9.06 -11.37
C CYS A 152 0.86 10.02 -11.99
N GLU A 153 1.45 10.90 -11.19
CA GLU A 153 2.29 12.01 -11.67
C GLU A 153 3.59 12.14 -10.88
N ARG A 154 4.68 12.50 -11.58
CA ARG A 154 5.97 12.80 -10.95
C ARG A 154 5.85 14.12 -10.19
N GLY A 155 6.59 14.24 -9.10
CA GLY A 155 6.67 15.47 -8.33
C GLY A 155 8.11 15.82 -8.00
N ALA A 156 8.38 17.11 -7.81
CA ALA A 156 9.67 17.59 -7.32
C ALA A 156 9.77 17.39 -5.80
N LEU A 157 10.95 17.06 -5.28
CA LEU A 157 11.19 16.95 -3.83
C LEU A 157 11.85 18.19 -3.22
N ALA A 158 12.25 19.15 -4.06
CA ALA A 158 12.93 20.37 -3.64
C ALA A 158 12.38 21.59 -4.38
N GLY A 159 12.52 22.76 -3.77
CA GLY A 159 12.01 24.03 -4.27
C GLY A 159 10.72 24.45 -3.57
N ASN A 160 10.19 25.60 -3.97
CA ASN A 160 8.99 26.20 -3.40
C ASN A 160 7.79 25.92 -4.31
N CYS A 161 6.96 24.95 -3.95
CA CYS A 161 5.81 24.54 -4.77
C CYS A 161 4.47 25.04 -4.24
N ASP A 162 4.44 25.52 -3.00
CA ASP A 162 3.19 26.01 -2.41
C ASP A 162 3.49 27.07 -1.34
N SER A 163 3.60 28.34 -1.75
CA SER A 163 3.56 29.48 -0.82
C SER A 163 4.60 29.44 0.32
N GLY A 164 5.81 28.94 0.06
CA GLY A 164 6.87 28.77 1.07
C GLY A 164 6.97 27.37 1.66
N TYR A 165 6.17 26.43 1.18
CA TYR A 165 6.35 25.00 1.45
C TYR A 165 7.16 24.31 0.36
N SER A 166 8.03 23.41 0.81
CA SER A 166 8.83 22.54 -0.05
C SER A 166 7.95 21.67 -0.95
N CYS A 167 8.40 21.47 -2.19
CA CYS A 167 7.78 20.55 -3.13
C CYS A 167 7.62 19.12 -2.59
N ALA A 168 8.47 18.71 -1.64
CA ALA A 168 8.32 17.44 -0.93
C ALA A 168 6.93 17.27 -0.30
N TYR A 169 6.37 18.33 0.29
CA TYR A 169 5.09 18.27 0.98
C TYR A 169 3.90 18.06 0.04
N SER A 170 3.96 18.56 -1.19
CA SER A 170 2.91 18.36 -2.20
C SER A 170 3.12 17.09 -3.04
N SER A 171 4.37 16.61 -3.12
CA SER A 171 4.73 15.50 -4.02
C SER A 171 4.71 14.13 -3.36
N ALA A 172 4.73 14.07 -2.02
CA ALA A 172 4.78 12.84 -1.23
C ALA A 172 3.77 12.86 -0.07
N ILE A 173 2.99 11.79 0.01
CA ILE A 173 2.08 11.48 1.13
C ILE A 173 2.71 10.52 2.15
N SER A 174 3.74 9.77 1.73
CA SER A 174 4.44 8.77 2.54
C SER A 174 5.77 9.31 3.03
N TRP A 175 6.05 9.11 4.32
CA TRP A 175 7.21 9.65 5.03
C TRP A 175 7.83 8.57 5.93
N ARG A 176 9.04 8.11 5.57
CA ARG A 176 9.77 7.05 6.27
C ARG A 176 10.24 7.51 7.66
N THR A 177 10.65 8.77 7.75
CA THR A 177 11.08 9.43 9.00
C THR A 177 10.43 10.82 9.06
N GLU A 178 10.60 11.53 10.18
CA GLU A 178 10.15 12.93 10.29
C GLU A 178 10.66 13.86 9.18
N THR A 179 11.76 13.51 8.51
CA THR A 179 12.46 14.37 7.54
C THR A 179 12.69 13.69 6.18
N THR A 180 12.20 12.46 6.00
CA THR A 180 12.46 11.67 4.79
C THR A 180 11.15 11.33 4.07
N PRO A 181 10.72 12.16 3.10
CA PRO A 181 9.61 11.82 2.22
C PRO A 181 10.00 10.66 1.28
N LEU A 182 9.04 9.83 0.90
CA LEU A 182 9.24 8.77 -0.08
C LEU A 182 8.64 9.16 -1.43
N PRO A 183 9.43 9.14 -2.51
CA PRO A 183 8.91 9.36 -3.85
C PRO A 183 8.02 8.18 -4.27
N LYS A 184 7.02 8.49 -5.09
CA LYS A 184 6.12 7.50 -5.68
C LYS A 184 6.62 7.07 -7.06
N GLU A 185 6.52 5.78 -7.35
CA GLU A 185 6.71 5.27 -8.71
C GLU A 185 5.47 5.59 -9.55
N VAL A 186 5.68 6.05 -10.78
CA VAL A 186 4.61 6.46 -11.70
C VAL A 186 4.59 5.63 -12.97
N ASN A 187 5.65 4.87 -13.21
CA ASN A 187 5.77 3.98 -14.35
C ASN A 187 5.24 2.59 -13.96
N PRO A 188 4.06 2.18 -14.45
CA PRO A 188 3.49 0.88 -14.10
C PRO A 188 4.38 -0.29 -14.56
N ARG A 189 5.20 -0.10 -15.60
CA ARG A 189 6.18 -1.12 -16.04
C ARG A 189 7.24 -1.35 -14.98
N LEU A 190 7.79 -0.29 -14.37
CA LEU A 190 8.80 -0.42 -13.31
C LEU A 190 8.20 -1.06 -12.05
N VAL A 191 6.95 -0.74 -11.71
CA VAL A 191 6.22 -1.43 -10.64
C VAL A 191 6.07 -2.93 -10.95
N PHE A 192 5.64 -3.26 -12.17
CA PHE A 192 5.49 -4.66 -12.61
C PHE A 192 6.82 -5.42 -12.59
N GLU A 193 7.88 -4.84 -13.16
CA GLU A 193 9.22 -5.43 -13.16
C GLU A 193 9.75 -5.60 -11.73
N ARG A 194 9.48 -4.67 -10.83
CA ARG A 194 9.84 -4.82 -9.41
C ARG A 194 9.12 -6.01 -8.74
N PHE A 195 7.86 -6.28 -9.09
CA PHE A 195 7.12 -7.43 -8.56
C PHE A 195 7.50 -8.76 -9.20
N PHE A 196 7.65 -8.78 -10.53
CA PHE A 196 7.67 -10.00 -11.35
C PHE A 196 8.91 -10.14 -12.22
N GLY A 197 9.66 -9.06 -12.44
CA GLY A 197 10.89 -9.03 -13.20
C GLY A 197 12.06 -9.54 -12.37
N GLY A 198 12.37 -10.83 -12.53
CA GLY A 198 13.62 -11.41 -12.05
C GLY A 198 13.49 -12.22 -10.76
N GLY A 199 13.40 -13.54 -10.94
CA GLY A 199 13.92 -14.48 -9.97
C GLY A 199 15.44 -14.53 -10.11
N ASP A 200 16.14 -13.80 -9.26
CA ASP A 200 17.46 -14.15 -8.74
C ASP A 200 17.68 -13.35 -7.45
N THR A 201 17.89 -14.09 -6.37
CA THR A 201 18.07 -13.62 -4.99
C THR A 201 19.41 -12.92 -4.81
N ALA A 202 19.57 -11.70 -5.32
CA ALA A 202 20.80 -10.92 -5.12
C ALA A 202 20.62 -9.44 -4.75
N GLU A 203 19.39 -8.92 -4.62
CA GLU A 203 19.17 -7.53 -4.17
C GLU A 203 18.20 -7.46 -2.99
N ALA A 204 18.62 -8.06 -1.88
CA ALA A 204 18.13 -7.75 -0.54
C ALA A 204 19.31 -7.29 0.33
N ALA A 205 20.01 -6.26 -0.11
CA ALA A 205 20.94 -5.50 0.70
C ALA A 205 21.08 -4.07 0.14
N GLY A 206 20.15 -3.20 0.51
CA GLY A 206 20.33 -1.75 0.41
C GLY A 206 19.33 -1.00 -0.47
N ALA A 207 18.21 -0.58 0.12
CA ALA A 207 17.47 0.66 -0.17
C ALA A 207 16.41 0.94 0.91
#